data_AF-A0A2G9LW22-F1
#
_entry.id   AF-A0A2G9LW22-F1
#
_cell.length_a   1.000
_cell.length_b   1.000
_cell.length_c   1.000
_cell.angle_alpha   90.00
_cell.angle_beta   90.00
_cell.angle_gamma   90.00
#
_symmetry.space_group_name_H-M   'P 1'
#
loop_
_entity.id
_entity.type
_entity.pdbx_description
1 polymer ?
#
loop_
_entity_poly.entity_id
_entity_poly.type
_entity_poly.pdbx_seq_one_letter_code
_entity_poly.pdbx_strand_id
1 'polypeptide(L)'
;MTNSKININQNVAILCDGNNIERSLHQKTGTTNAMLNFDLVIPKLLNGRGLNRLIYFKEGRNISNKLAERLHENYYGSVVACHKSADIPLTIKATQLSSKVDTIIIMSGDSDYVELVTHLKSEGVRVEIAAVRQNAARILLEAADYYHEIKEGDFFVYNKGRPNFHSRHSRNPQQQMTDKAPVSAAAPLVQDPVPAKASQVLQKELKPQVKAQVKNEPEKPDVKKEPAKTPVKKEPEKTAETKKEPAKKSVKEKEKKTKKSLLSRILKN
;
A
#
# COMPACT_ATOMS: atom_id res chain seq x y z
N MET A 1 -11.00 1.81 -46.18
CA MET A 1 -11.16 1.17 -44.86
C MET A 1 -11.47 2.26 -43.86
N THR A 2 -12.70 2.31 -43.36
CA THR A 2 -13.07 3.26 -42.29
C THR A 2 -12.25 2.92 -41.05
N ASN A 3 -11.39 3.84 -40.63
CA ASN A 3 -10.53 3.69 -39.47
C ASN A 3 -11.41 3.78 -38.21
N SER A 4 -12.07 2.67 -37.86
CA SER A 4 -12.91 2.59 -36.66
C SER A 4 -11.98 2.71 -35.44
N LYS A 5 -11.95 3.90 -34.84
CA LYS A 5 -11.15 4.18 -33.64
C LYS A 5 -11.75 3.39 -32.48
N ILE A 6 -11.16 2.23 -32.17
CA ILE A 6 -11.59 1.39 -31.04
C ILE A 6 -11.37 2.17 -29.74
N ASN A 7 -12.42 2.30 -28.93
CA ASN A 7 -12.32 2.93 -27.62
C ASN A 7 -11.88 1.89 -26.58
N ILE A 8 -10.62 1.96 -26.15
CA ILE A 8 -10.08 1.09 -25.10
C ILE A 8 -10.28 1.78 -23.76
N ASN A 9 -11.20 1.26 -22.95
CA ASN A 9 -11.45 1.75 -21.60
C ASN A 9 -11.14 0.64 -20.59
N GLN A 10 -10.08 0.79 -19.82
CA GLN A 10 -9.73 -0.12 -18.72
C GLN A 10 -9.69 0.67 -17.42
N ASN A 11 -10.35 0.13 -16.40
CA ASN A 11 -10.33 0.64 -15.04
C ASN A 11 -9.18 0.02 -14.25
N VAL A 12 -8.35 0.86 -13.67
CA VAL A 12 -7.11 0.47 -13.00
C VAL A 12 -7.15 0.88 -11.53
N ALA A 13 -6.80 -0.03 -10.62
CA ALA A 13 -6.43 0.32 -9.25
C ALA A 13 -4.91 0.24 -9.06
N ILE A 14 -4.36 1.19 -8.32
CA ILE A 14 -2.95 1.23 -7.94
C ILE A 14 -2.86 1.07 -6.43
N LEU A 15 -2.15 0.03 -5.98
CA LEU A 15 -1.93 -0.26 -4.58
C LEU A 15 -0.44 -0.18 -4.30
N CYS A 16 -0.04 0.79 -3.48
CA CYS A 16 1.37 1.10 -3.25
C CYS A 16 1.80 0.67 -1.85
N ASP A 17 2.79 -0.21 -1.78
CA ASP A 17 3.51 -0.54 -0.57
C ASP A 17 4.60 0.51 -0.35
N GLY A 18 4.25 1.55 0.41
CA GLY A 18 5.14 2.68 0.66
C GLY A 18 6.45 2.27 1.31
N ASN A 19 6.41 1.28 2.21
CA ASN A 19 7.58 0.78 2.91
C ASN A 19 8.55 0.05 1.98
N ASN A 20 8.01 -0.78 1.07
CA ASN A 20 8.83 -1.48 0.07
C ASN A 20 9.45 -0.50 -0.94
N ILE A 21 8.66 0.47 -1.43
CA ILE A 21 9.16 1.48 -2.37
C ILE A 21 10.25 2.36 -1.74
N GLU A 22 10.01 2.92 -0.55
CA GLU A 22 11.00 3.74 0.16
C GLU A 22 12.29 2.95 0.38
N ARG A 23 12.19 1.72 0.89
CA ARG A 23 13.35 0.83 1.09
C ARG A 23 14.13 0.58 -0.21
N SER A 24 13.42 0.32 -1.30
CA SER A 24 14.03 0.06 -2.61
C SER A 24 14.75 1.29 -3.16
N LEU A 25 14.15 2.48 -3.02
CA LEU A 25 14.78 3.74 -3.43
C LEU A 25 16.01 4.07 -2.56
N HIS A 26 15.94 3.82 -1.26
CA HIS A 26 17.06 4.07 -0.36
C HIS A 26 18.26 3.17 -0.67
N GLN A 27 18.00 1.89 -0.97
CA GLN A 27 19.07 0.98 -1.39
C GLN A 27 19.67 1.38 -2.74
N LYS A 28 18.86 1.83 -3.69
CA LYS A 28 19.33 2.25 -5.01
C LYS A 28 20.12 3.56 -4.99
N THR A 29 19.69 4.53 -4.18
CA THR A 29 20.33 5.87 -4.10
C THR A 29 21.42 5.98 -3.05
N GLY A 30 21.46 5.03 -2.09
CA GLY A 30 22.32 5.12 -0.91
C GLY A 30 21.89 6.20 0.10
N THR A 31 20.69 6.79 -0.04
CA THR A 31 20.20 7.87 0.84
C THR A 31 18.78 7.62 1.33
N THR A 32 18.45 8.11 2.52
CA THR A 32 17.10 7.99 3.11
C THR A 32 16.16 9.15 2.74
N ASN A 33 16.60 10.06 1.89
CA ASN A 33 15.84 11.24 1.47
C ASN A 33 15.31 11.10 0.04
N ALA A 34 15.35 9.89 -0.53
CA ALA A 34 14.80 9.61 -1.85
C ALA A 34 13.29 9.35 -1.74
N MET A 35 12.50 10.01 -2.60
CA MET A 35 11.05 9.83 -2.67
C MET A 35 10.59 9.65 -4.10
N LEU A 36 9.59 8.80 -4.28
CA LEU A 36 8.98 8.56 -5.59
C LEU A 36 8.21 9.80 -6.05
N ASN A 37 8.33 10.14 -7.33
CA ASN A 37 7.53 11.19 -7.94
C ASN A 37 6.21 10.62 -8.45
N PHE A 38 5.18 10.63 -7.59
CA PHE A 38 3.85 10.12 -7.93
C PHE A 38 3.24 10.81 -9.15
N ASP A 39 3.56 12.08 -9.39
CA ASP A 39 3.02 12.82 -10.51
C ASP A 39 3.55 12.37 -11.87
N LEU A 40 4.75 11.79 -11.89
CA LEU A 40 5.30 11.16 -13.09
C LEU A 40 4.87 9.70 -13.19
N VAL A 41 4.93 8.98 -12.07
CA VAL A 41 4.73 7.54 -12.06
C VAL A 41 3.27 7.15 -12.30
N ILE A 42 2.30 7.82 -11.66
CA ILE A 42 0.88 7.43 -11.78
C ILE A 42 0.39 7.57 -13.23
N PRO A 43 0.56 8.71 -13.94
CA PRO A 43 0.14 8.82 -15.33
C PRO A 43 0.85 7.82 -16.25
N LYS A 44 2.15 7.57 -16.02
CA LYS A 44 2.95 6.58 -16.74
C LYS A 44 2.40 5.16 -16.55
N LEU A 45 2.07 4.78 -15.32
CA LEU A 45 1.47 3.48 -15.01
C LEU A 45 0.08 3.32 -15.62
N LEU A 46 -0.73 4.38 -15.61
CA LEU A 46 -2.05 4.35 -16.21
C LEU A 46 -1.99 4.24 -17.73
N ASN A 47 -1.03 4.88 -18.40
CA ASN A 47 -0.88 4.85 -19.86
C ASN A 47 -2.20 5.17 -20.60
N GLY A 48 -2.91 6.20 -20.15
CA GLY A 48 -4.21 6.60 -20.70
C GLY A 48 -5.42 5.79 -20.23
N ARG A 49 -5.24 4.80 -19.34
CA ARG A 49 -6.32 4.04 -18.68
C ARG A 49 -6.95 4.84 -17.53
N GLY A 50 -8.17 4.49 -17.16
CA GLY A 50 -8.91 5.16 -16.08
C GLY A 50 -8.43 4.74 -14.69
N LEU A 51 -8.15 5.70 -13.82
CA LEU A 51 -7.84 5.43 -12.41
C LEU A 51 -9.14 5.25 -11.61
N ASN A 52 -9.38 4.03 -11.14
CA ASN A 52 -10.50 3.72 -10.25
C ASN A 52 -10.15 4.01 -8.78
N ARG A 53 -8.93 3.64 -8.37
CA ARG A 53 -8.48 3.80 -6.99
C ARG A 53 -6.97 3.87 -6.87
N LEU A 54 -6.49 4.75 -6.00
CA LEU A 54 -5.11 4.77 -5.54
C LEU A 54 -5.08 4.62 -4.01
N ILE A 55 -4.36 3.61 -3.52
CA ILE A 55 -4.14 3.43 -2.08
C ILE A 55 -2.66 3.34 -1.80
N TYR A 56 -2.17 4.19 -0.90
CA TYR A 56 -0.80 4.17 -0.40
C TYR A 56 -0.80 3.60 1.02
N PHE A 57 -0.15 2.47 1.23
CA PHE A 57 -0.02 1.82 2.52
C PHE A 57 1.31 2.23 3.15
N LYS A 58 1.27 2.71 4.40
CA LYS A 58 2.48 3.09 5.14
C LYS A 58 2.43 2.60 6.57
N GLU A 59 3.50 1.94 7.01
CA GLU A 59 3.66 1.54 8.39
C GLU A 59 3.86 2.73 9.33
N GLY A 60 3.33 2.59 10.53
CA GLY A 60 3.52 3.53 11.62
C GLY A 60 2.46 4.64 11.67
N ARG A 61 2.59 5.48 12.69
CA ARG A 61 1.64 6.57 12.98
C ARG A 61 2.00 7.89 12.30
N ASN A 62 3.25 8.02 11.84
CA ASN A 62 3.77 9.24 11.23
C ASN A 62 3.64 9.15 9.71
N ILE A 63 2.44 9.43 9.22
CA ILE A 63 2.16 9.65 7.81
C ILE A 63 2.38 11.13 7.50
N SER A 64 3.04 11.43 6.39
CA SER A 64 3.18 12.82 5.92
C SER A 64 1.81 13.35 5.47
N ASN A 65 1.27 14.32 6.21
CA ASN A 65 0.02 14.99 5.84
C ASN A 65 0.11 15.59 4.43
N LYS A 66 1.26 16.19 4.08
CA LYS A 66 1.51 16.74 2.74
C LYS A 66 1.41 15.69 1.63
N LEU A 67 1.87 14.47 1.89
CA LEU A 67 1.75 13.37 0.93
C LEU A 67 0.28 12.95 0.80
N ALA A 68 -0.42 12.80 1.93
CA ALA A 68 -1.82 12.41 1.94
C ALA A 68 -2.71 13.43 1.21
N GLU A 69 -2.54 14.71 1.49
CA GLU A 69 -3.23 15.82 0.81
C GLU A 69 -2.95 15.80 -0.68
N ARG A 70 -1.68 15.73 -1.09
CA ARG A 70 -1.31 15.69 -2.52
C ARG A 70 -1.94 14.50 -3.26
N LEU A 71 -1.87 13.30 -2.68
CA LEU A 71 -2.46 12.11 -3.30
C LEU A 71 -3.98 12.21 -3.40
N HIS A 72 -4.62 12.82 -2.40
CA HIS A 72 -6.05 13.04 -2.40
C HIS A 72 -6.48 14.07 -3.46
N GLU A 73 -5.83 15.24 -3.50
CA GLU A 73 -6.18 16.34 -4.40
C GLU A 73 -5.95 15.98 -5.87
N ASN A 74 -4.84 15.32 -6.20
CA ASN A 74 -4.46 15.05 -7.59
C ASN A 74 -5.03 13.74 -8.14
N TYR A 75 -5.29 12.75 -7.28
CA TYR A 75 -5.61 11.38 -7.71
C TYR A 75 -6.80 10.76 -6.98
N TYR A 76 -7.49 11.50 -6.10
CA TYR A 76 -8.46 10.95 -5.15
C TYR A 76 -7.91 9.74 -4.38
N GLY A 77 -6.60 9.77 -4.13
CA GLY A 77 -5.89 8.73 -3.42
C GLY A 77 -6.20 8.73 -1.93
N SER A 78 -5.97 7.58 -1.31
CA SER A 78 -6.07 7.41 0.15
C SER A 78 -4.75 6.90 0.71
N VAL A 79 -4.36 7.41 1.87
CA VAL A 79 -3.23 6.87 2.64
C VAL A 79 -3.77 6.06 3.81
N VAL A 80 -3.31 4.81 3.92
CA VAL A 80 -3.74 3.87 4.96
C VAL A 80 -2.55 3.59 5.87
N ALA A 81 -2.72 3.92 7.15
CA ALA A 81 -1.76 3.57 8.20
C ALA A 81 -1.81 2.07 8.48
N CYS A 82 -0.65 1.44 8.46
CA CYS A 82 -0.47 0.03 8.76
C CYS A 82 0.26 -0.13 10.11
N HIS A 83 -0.16 -1.11 10.91
CA HIS A 83 0.43 -1.31 12.24
C HIS A 83 1.81 -1.98 12.19
N LYS A 84 2.02 -2.94 11.28
CA LYS A 84 3.28 -3.70 11.16
C LYS A 84 3.79 -3.81 9.73
N SER A 85 2.94 -4.21 8.79
CA SER A 85 3.28 -4.28 7.36
C SER A 85 2.09 -3.89 6.50
N ALA A 86 2.38 -3.54 5.25
CA ALA A 86 1.37 -3.28 4.24
C ALA A 86 0.71 -4.56 3.71
N ASP A 87 1.35 -5.72 3.84
CA ASP A 87 1.00 -6.96 3.11
C ASP A 87 -0.45 -7.38 3.32
N ILE A 88 -0.90 -7.49 4.58
CA ILE A 88 -2.27 -7.90 4.91
C ILE A 88 -3.29 -6.83 4.48
N PRO A 89 -3.16 -5.54 4.88
CA PRO A 89 -4.08 -4.50 4.42
C PRO A 89 -4.15 -4.37 2.90
N LEU A 90 -3.00 -4.47 2.21
CA LEU A 90 -2.91 -4.40 0.76
C LEU A 90 -3.61 -5.58 0.11
N THR A 91 -3.32 -6.80 0.57
CA THR A 91 -3.97 -8.04 0.10
C THR A 91 -5.49 -7.97 0.24
N ILE A 92 -5.99 -7.59 1.42
CA ILE A 92 -7.42 -7.45 1.66
C ILE A 92 -8.03 -6.42 0.70
N LYS A 93 -7.37 -5.27 0.50
CA LYS A 93 -7.87 -4.23 -0.40
C LYS A 93 -7.83 -4.66 -1.86
N ALA A 94 -6.80 -5.38 -2.28
CA ALA A 94 -6.69 -5.92 -3.64
C ALA A 94 -7.83 -6.89 -3.94
N THR A 95 -8.08 -7.86 -3.05
CA THR A 95 -9.20 -8.80 -3.19
C THR A 95 -10.56 -8.10 -3.15
N GLN A 96 -10.74 -7.06 -2.35
CA GLN A 96 -11.99 -6.27 -2.34
C GLN A 96 -12.22 -5.49 -3.65
N LEU A 97 -11.14 -5.12 -4.33
CA LEU A 97 -11.20 -4.33 -5.57
C LEU A 97 -11.27 -5.20 -6.82
N SER A 98 -10.95 -6.49 -6.73
CA SER A 98 -10.88 -7.37 -7.90
C SER A 98 -12.17 -7.37 -8.71
N SER A 99 -13.33 -7.32 -8.04
CA SER A 99 -14.65 -7.26 -8.66
C SER A 99 -15.02 -5.90 -9.30
N LYS A 100 -14.15 -4.88 -9.21
CA LYS A 100 -14.46 -3.49 -9.61
C LYS A 100 -13.53 -2.92 -10.68
N VAL A 101 -12.41 -3.59 -10.95
CA VAL A 101 -11.37 -3.09 -11.84
C VAL A 101 -10.89 -4.18 -12.78
N ASP A 102 -10.43 -3.78 -13.95
CA ASP A 102 -9.88 -4.70 -14.96
C ASP A 102 -8.40 -4.99 -14.69
N THR A 103 -7.70 -4.07 -14.03
CA THR A 103 -6.28 -4.19 -13.72
C THR A 103 -5.95 -3.68 -12.32
N ILE A 104 -5.13 -4.43 -11.59
CA ILE A 104 -4.51 -3.99 -10.34
C ILE A 104 -3.00 -3.89 -10.56
N ILE A 105 -2.45 -2.70 -10.29
CA ILE A 105 -1.02 -2.45 -10.28
C ILE A 105 -0.56 -2.45 -8.82
N ILE A 106 0.27 -3.42 -8.46
CA ILE A 106 0.89 -3.49 -7.14
C ILE A 106 2.27 -2.83 -7.24
N MET A 107 2.47 -1.75 -6.49
CA MET A 107 3.78 -1.10 -6.39
C MET A 107 4.56 -1.71 -5.23
N SER A 108 5.15 -2.88 -5.47
CA SER A 108 6.05 -3.57 -4.54
C SER A 108 6.90 -4.60 -5.28
N GLY A 109 8.12 -4.85 -4.81
CA GLY A 109 9.00 -5.90 -5.31
C GLY A 109 8.96 -7.21 -4.51
N ASP A 110 8.10 -7.30 -3.48
CA ASP A 110 8.17 -8.39 -2.50
C ASP A 110 7.60 -9.74 -3.00
N SER A 111 8.31 -10.83 -2.71
CA SER A 111 7.88 -12.18 -3.13
C SER A 111 6.60 -12.64 -2.44
N ASP A 112 6.25 -12.05 -1.30
CA ASP A 112 5.08 -12.43 -0.51
C ASP A 112 3.75 -12.14 -1.26
N TYR A 113 3.78 -11.32 -2.31
CA TYR A 113 2.62 -11.03 -3.14
C TYR A 113 2.38 -12.06 -4.26
N VAL A 114 3.20 -13.09 -4.44
CA VAL A 114 3.04 -14.10 -5.51
C VAL A 114 1.68 -14.82 -5.42
N GLU A 115 1.27 -15.21 -4.22
CA GLU A 115 -0.02 -15.87 -4.01
C GLU A 115 -1.19 -14.92 -4.31
N LEU A 116 -1.07 -13.65 -3.91
CA LEU A 116 -2.05 -12.62 -4.24
C LEU A 116 -2.17 -12.42 -5.75
N VAL A 117 -1.05 -12.31 -6.48
CA VAL A 117 -1.04 -12.18 -7.94
C VAL A 117 -1.78 -13.35 -8.58
N THR A 118 -1.49 -14.58 -8.14
CA THR A 118 -2.12 -15.79 -8.66
C THR A 118 -3.63 -15.79 -8.40
N HIS A 119 -4.04 -15.41 -7.19
CA HIS A 119 -5.46 -15.32 -6.83
C HIS A 119 -6.20 -14.25 -7.64
N LEU A 120 -5.68 -13.02 -7.75
CA LEU A 120 -6.32 -11.95 -8.52
C LEU A 120 -6.48 -12.31 -10.00
N LYS A 121 -5.48 -12.99 -10.59
CA LYS A 121 -5.58 -13.49 -11.96
C LYS A 121 -6.67 -14.55 -12.12
N SER A 122 -6.85 -15.42 -11.11
CA SER A 122 -7.95 -16.39 -11.12
C SER A 122 -9.33 -15.73 -11.00
N GLU A 123 -9.41 -14.54 -10.41
CA GLU A 123 -10.61 -13.69 -10.36
C GLU A 123 -10.83 -12.88 -11.65
N GLY A 124 -10.00 -13.09 -12.69
CA GLY A 124 -10.12 -12.42 -13.99
C GLY A 124 -9.49 -11.02 -14.06
N VAL A 125 -8.75 -10.62 -13.03
CA VAL A 125 -8.08 -9.31 -12.98
C VAL A 125 -6.68 -9.42 -13.53
N ARG A 126 -6.31 -8.49 -14.41
CA ARG A 126 -4.92 -8.37 -14.86
C ARG A 126 -4.06 -7.77 -13.75
N VAL A 127 -2.91 -8.39 -13.46
CA VAL A 127 -2.02 -7.93 -12.39
C VAL A 127 -0.70 -7.45 -12.95
N GLU A 128 -0.36 -6.21 -12.66
CA GLU A 128 0.91 -5.60 -13.03
C GLU A 128 1.73 -5.28 -11.78
N ILE A 129 3.06 -5.38 -11.89
CA ILE A 129 3.98 -5.04 -10.81
C ILE A 129 4.75 -3.79 -11.19
N ALA A 130 4.85 -2.82 -10.28
CA ALA A 130 5.70 -1.64 -10.44
C ALA A 130 6.74 -1.59 -9.32
N ALA A 131 8.02 -1.80 -9.65
CA ALA A 131 9.07 -1.88 -8.64
C ALA A 131 10.45 -1.51 -9.20
N VAL A 132 11.39 -1.22 -8.30
CA VAL A 132 12.81 -1.09 -8.64
C VAL A 132 13.36 -2.47 -9.00
N ARG A 133 14.00 -2.59 -10.16
CA ARG A 133 14.43 -3.89 -10.72
C ARG A 133 15.29 -4.73 -9.79
N GLN A 134 16.22 -4.09 -9.09
CA GLN A 134 17.15 -4.75 -8.17
C GLN A 134 16.45 -5.36 -6.94
N ASN A 135 15.26 -4.86 -6.60
CA ASN A 135 14.51 -5.19 -5.40
C ASN A 135 13.27 -6.06 -5.68
N ALA A 136 13.02 -6.37 -6.95
CA ALA A 136 11.87 -7.16 -7.36
C ALA A 136 12.22 -8.65 -7.43
N ALA A 137 11.52 -9.48 -6.66
CA ALA A 137 11.69 -10.91 -6.69
C ALA A 137 11.34 -11.47 -8.08
N ARG A 138 12.24 -12.28 -8.66
CA ARG A 138 12.04 -12.82 -10.02
C ARG A 138 10.75 -13.63 -10.15
N ILE A 139 10.43 -14.45 -9.14
CA ILE A 139 9.21 -15.26 -9.10
C ILE A 139 7.92 -14.41 -9.11
N LEU A 140 7.95 -13.23 -8.50
CA LEU A 140 6.83 -12.28 -8.54
C LEU A 140 6.62 -11.74 -9.96
N LEU A 141 7.71 -11.38 -10.63
CA LEU A 141 7.66 -10.85 -12.00
C LEU A 141 7.23 -11.91 -13.02
N GLU A 142 7.62 -13.17 -12.82
CA GLU A 142 7.18 -14.29 -13.64
C GLU A 142 5.68 -14.59 -13.44
N ALA A 143 5.14 -14.39 -12.24
CA ALA A 143 3.72 -14.59 -11.95
C ALA A 143 2.81 -13.47 -12.52
N ALA A 144 3.32 -12.24 -12.55
CA ALA A 144 2.59 -11.05 -13.00
C ALA A 144 2.37 -11.02 -14.52
N ASP A 145 1.34 -10.31 -14.97
CA ASP A 145 1.05 -10.14 -16.41
C ASP A 145 1.93 -9.09 -17.07
N TYR A 146 2.44 -8.13 -16.29
CA TYR A 146 3.38 -7.11 -16.77
C TYR A 146 4.20 -6.51 -15.65
N TYR A 147 5.38 -6.02 -15.99
CA TYR A 147 6.30 -5.38 -15.06
C TYR A 147 6.69 -3.98 -15.54
N HIS A 148 6.48 -3.00 -14.67
CA HIS A 148 6.91 -1.61 -14.83
C HIS A 148 8.15 -1.36 -13.97
N GLU A 149 9.28 -1.08 -14.62
CA GLU A 149 10.49 -0.73 -13.92
C GLU A 149 10.46 0.73 -13.44
N ILE A 150 10.74 0.94 -12.14
CA ILE A 150 11.00 2.26 -11.56
C ILE A 150 12.46 2.65 -11.77
N LYS A 151 12.66 3.69 -12.58
CA LYS A 151 13.97 4.20 -13.02
C LYS A 151 14.32 5.50 -12.30
N GLU A 152 15.54 5.99 -12.56
CA GLU A 152 16.11 7.16 -11.89
C GLU A 152 15.31 8.45 -12.14
N GLY A 153 14.68 8.59 -13.32
CA GLY A 153 13.79 9.72 -13.62
C GLY A 153 12.42 9.68 -12.92
N ASP A 154 12.09 8.57 -12.24
CA ASP A 154 10.80 8.39 -11.58
C ASP A 154 10.81 8.83 -10.09
N PHE A 155 11.98 9.18 -9.54
CA PHE A 155 12.14 9.60 -8.15
C PHE A 155 13.10 10.79 -8.04
N PHE A 156 13.13 11.40 -6.86
CA PHE A 156 13.99 12.54 -6.59
C PHE A 156 14.55 12.44 -5.17
N VAL A 157 15.72 13.05 -4.95
CA VAL A 157 16.41 13.07 -3.65
C VAL A 157 16.31 14.47 -3.07
N TYR A 158 15.75 14.61 -1.87
CA TYR A 158 15.75 15.88 -1.16
C TYR A 158 17.15 16.20 -0.64
N ASN A 159 17.77 17.24 -1.19
CA ASN A 159 18.91 17.86 -0.55
C ASN A 159 18.42 18.66 0.66
N LYS A 160 18.66 18.15 1.87
CA LYS A 160 18.59 18.98 3.08
C LYS A 160 19.71 20.02 2.94
N GLY A 161 19.37 21.22 2.49
CA GLY A 161 20.33 22.33 2.42
C GLY A 161 21.06 22.42 3.77
N ARG A 162 22.40 22.39 3.73
CA ARG A 162 23.19 22.63 4.95
C ARG A 162 22.77 24.00 5.48
N PRO A 163 22.39 24.16 6.76
CA PRO A 163 22.11 25.48 7.29
C PRO A 163 23.38 26.32 7.11
N ASN A 164 23.29 27.35 6.28
CA ASN A 164 24.37 28.32 6.10
C ASN A 164 24.52 29.07 7.43
N PHE A 165 25.43 28.61 8.28
CA PHE A 165 25.88 29.37 9.45
C PHE A 165 26.60 30.61 8.93
N HIS A 166 25.85 31.67 8.66
CA HIS A 166 26.42 33.01 8.52
C HIS A 166 26.98 33.39 9.89
N SER A 167 28.30 33.48 10.00
CA SER A 167 28.95 34.09 11.14
C SER A 167 28.41 35.51 11.28
N ARG A 168 27.63 35.76 12.33
CA ARG A 168 27.24 37.12 12.69
C ARG A 168 28.52 37.85 13.08
N HIS A 169 29.03 38.70 12.20
CA HIS A 169 29.99 39.72 12.58
C HIS A 169 29.37 40.58 13.68
N SER A 170 30.05 40.60 14.83
CA SER A 170 29.77 41.48 15.95
C SER A 170 29.75 42.93 15.49
N ARG A 171 28.62 43.61 15.59
CA ARG A 171 28.59 45.09 15.56
C ARG A 171 28.67 45.57 17.00
N ASN A 172 29.76 46.27 17.33
CA ASN A 172 29.88 47.03 18.57
C ASN A 172 28.81 48.14 18.62
N PRO A 173 28.15 48.37 19.76
CA PRO A 173 27.29 49.53 19.96
C PRO A 173 28.03 50.62 20.72
N GLN A 174 28.31 51.77 20.10
CA GLN A 174 28.54 53.01 20.85
C GLN A 174 28.41 54.26 19.96
N GLN A 175 27.62 55.22 20.48
CA GLN A 175 27.54 56.67 20.17
C GLN A 175 26.74 57.05 18.91
N GLN A 176 25.80 58.01 18.92
CA GLN A 176 25.45 59.09 19.86
C GLN A 176 24.04 59.66 19.54
N MET A 177 23.43 60.30 20.54
CA MET A 177 22.11 60.99 20.52
C MET A 177 22.17 62.42 19.92
N THR A 178 20.97 63.01 19.77
CA THR A 178 20.60 64.44 19.53
C THR A 178 20.41 64.82 18.05
N ASP A 179 19.36 65.53 17.58
CA ASP A 179 18.38 66.42 18.21
C ASP A 179 17.13 66.67 17.31
N LYS A 180 15.99 66.97 17.96
CA LYS A 180 14.88 67.90 17.60
C LYS A 180 14.01 67.72 16.33
N ALA A 181 12.68 67.73 16.56
CA ALA A 181 11.58 67.95 15.61
C ALA A 181 11.36 69.47 15.31
N PRO A 182 10.51 69.88 14.33
CA PRO A 182 9.06 69.90 14.56
C PRO A 182 8.13 69.65 13.33
N VAL A 183 6.84 69.62 13.67
CA VAL A 183 5.55 69.37 12.98
C VAL A 183 5.10 70.30 11.83
N SER A 184 4.23 69.76 10.95
CA SER A 184 3.03 70.32 10.25
C SER A 184 2.95 69.77 8.80
N ALA A 185 1.82 69.53 8.11
CA ALA A 185 0.45 70.02 8.19
C ALA A 185 -0.53 68.99 7.55
N ALA A 186 -1.84 69.28 7.63
CA ALA A 186 -2.98 68.39 7.42
C ALA A 186 -3.66 68.46 6.02
N ALA A 187 -4.29 67.34 5.63
CA ALA A 187 -5.59 67.13 4.92
C ALA A 187 -5.85 67.78 3.52
N PRO A 188 -6.87 67.38 2.71
CA PRO A 188 -8.04 66.53 2.99
C PRO A 188 -8.48 65.50 1.90
N LEU A 189 -9.62 64.86 2.21
CA LEU A 189 -10.44 63.85 1.52
C LEU A 189 -10.97 64.21 0.11
N VAL A 190 -11.22 63.20 -0.73
CA VAL A 190 -12.37 63.14 -1.67
C VAL A 190 -12.92 61.69 -1.79
N GLN A 191 -14.24 61.60 -1.78
CA GLN A 191 -15.18 60.46 -1.79
C GLN A 191 -15.56 60.00 -3.23
N ASP A 192 -15.67 58.67 -3.47
CA ASP A 192 -16.88 57.88 -3.84
C ASP A 192 -17.03 57.60 -5.37
N PRO A 193 -17.83 56.62 -5.89
CA PRO A 193 -18.67 55.58 -5.27
C PRO A 193 -18.54 54.13 -5.86
N VAL A 194 -19.33 53.22 -5.26
CA VAL A 194 -19.60 51.78 -5.55
C VAL A 194 -20.44 51.57 -6.84
N PRO A 195 -20.44 50.36 -7.48
CA PRO A 195 -21.58 49.42 -7.34
C PRO A 195 -21.13 47.94 -7.26
N ALA A 196 -21.55 47.11 -6.29
CA ALA A 196 -22.83 46.39 -6.13
C ALA A 196 -23.02 45.15 -7.04
N LYS A 197 -23.49 44.04 -6.40
CA LYS A 197 -23.98 42.73 -6.89
C LYS A 197 -22.91 41.61 -6.94
N ALA A 198 -23.11 40.39 -6.44
CA ALA A 198 -24.24 39.76 -5.76
C ALA A 198 -23.70 38.52 -5.00
N SER A 199 -24.12 38.31 -3.75
CA SER A 199 -23.99 37.03 -3.05
C SER A 199 -24.95 37.02 -1.87
N GLN A 200 -26.19 36.65 -2.16
CA GLN A 200 -27.15 36.07 -1.22
C GLN A 200 -28.24 35.40 -2.07
N VAL A 201 -28.81 34.33 -1.52
CA VAL A 201 -29.87 33.46 -2.07
C VAL A 201 -29.33 32.18 -2.72
N LEU A 202 -28.97 31.19 -1.89
CA LEU A 202 -29.57 29.85 -1.95
C LEU A 202 -29.27 29.08 -0.64
N GLN A 203 -30.05 29.35 0.41
CA GLN A 203 -30.30 28.40 1.49
C GLN A 203 -31.79 28.06 1.44
N LYS A 204 -32.08 26.81 1.04
CA LYS A 204 -33.34 26.04 1.10
C LYS A 204 -33.06 24.80 0.25
N GLU A 205 -33.35 23.56 0.61
CA GLU A 205 -34.02 22.93 1.74
C GLU A 205 -33.78 21.43 1.49
N LEU A 206 -33.19 20.68 2.42
CA LEU A 206 -33.18 19.21 2.35
C LEU A 206 -33.48 18.68 3.75
N LYS A 207 -34.76 18.40 3.99
CA LYS A 207 -35.24 17.59 5.12
C LYS A 207 -35.01 16.11 4.77
N PRO A 208 -34.40 15.30 5.64
CA PRO A 208 -34.59 13.85 5.59
C PRO A 208 -35.82 13.49 6.43
N GLN A 209 -36.87 12.98 5.77
CA GLN A 209 -37.92 12.24 6.46
C GLN A 209 -37.46 10.78 6.62
N VAL A 210 -37.02 10.41 7.82
CA VAL A 210 -36.94 9.01 8.24
C VAL A 210 -38.04 8.79 9.27
N LYS A 211 -39.13 8.14 8.85
CA LYS A 211 -40.10 7.53 9.76
C LYS A 211 -39.47 6.26 10.32
N ALA A 212 -39.01 6.30 11.57
CA ALA A 212 -38.77 5.11 12.37
C ALA A 212 -40.10 4.72 13.04
N GLN A 213 -40.68 3.60 12.60
CA GLN A 213 -41.69 2.88 13.37
C GLN A 213 -41.01 1.81 14.21
N VAL A 214 -41.26 1.87 15.50
CA VAL A 214 -40.92 0.89 16.53
C VAL A 214 -41.96 -0.24 16.49
N LYS A 215 -41.53 -1.44 16.92
CA LYS A 215 -42.30 -2.64 17.35
C LYS A 215 -42.44 -3.77 16.33
N ASN A 216 -41.57 -4.78 16.44
CA ASN A 216 -41.89 -6.04 17.14
C ASN A 216 -40.75 -7.07 16.98
N GLU A 217 -40.27 -7.59 18.10
CA GLU A 217 -39.59 -8.89 18.20
C GLU A 217 -40.54 -10.01 17.74
N PRO A 218 -39.99 -11.11 17.23
CA PRO A 218 -40.41 -12.39 17.78
C PRO A 218 -39.22 -13.30 18.16
N GLU A 219 -39.29 -13.70 19.42
CA GLU A 219 -38.92 -14.98 20.06
C GLU A 219 -37.97 -15.96 19.36
N LYS A 220 -36.96 -16.37 20.15
CA LYS A 220 -36.16 -17.58 19.98
C LYS A 220 -37.06 -18.83 19.92
N PRO A 221 -36.77 -19.82 19.07
CA PRO A 221 -37.37 -21.13 19.22
C PRO A 221 -36.74 -21.88 20.40
N ASP A 222 -37.61 -22.26 21.33
CA ASP A 222 -37.34 -23.11 22.49
C ASP A 222 -36.79 -24.49 22.11
N VAL A 223 -35.81 -24.89 22.93
CA VAL A 223 -35.29 -26.24 23.06
C VAL A 223 -36.41 -27.15 23.61
N LYS A 224 -36.94 -28.05 22.77
CA LYS A 224 -37.73 -29.19 23.25
C LYS A 224 -36.86 -30.43 23.37
N LYS A 225 -36.82 -30.94 24.60
CA LYS A 225 -36.22 -32.22 25.03
C LYS A 225 -36.86 -33.41 24.32
N GLU A 226 -36.03 -34.45 24.19
CA GLU A 226 -36.26 -35.80 23.64
C GLU A 226 -37.52 -36.51 24.17
N PRO A 227 -37.85 -37.67 23.54
CA PRO A 227 -37.59 -38.89 24.31
C PRO A 227 -36.81 -39.97 23.54
N ALA A 228 -35.76 -40.45 24.22
CA ALA A 228 -35.30 -41.82 24.34
C ALA A 228 -35.38 -42.76 23.12
N LYS A 229 -34.21 -43.10 22.57
CA LYS A 229 -33.90 -44.49 22.18
C LYS A 229 -32.55 -44.93 22.73
N THR A 230 -32.60 -46.18 23.19
CA THR A 230 -31.77 -46.92 24.12
C THR A 230 -30.38 -47.28 23.58
N PRO A 231 -29.43 -47.58 24.48
CA PRO A 231 -28.00 -47.68 24.18
C PRO A 231 -27.61 -49.08 23.68
N VAL A 232 -26.78 -49.12 22.64
CA VAL A 232 -26.15 -50.37 22.18
C VAL A 232 -25.01 -50.72 23.13
N LYS A 233 -25.13 -51.90 23.74
CA LYS A 233 -24.23 -52.53 24.70
C LYS A 233 -22.87 -52.89 24.07
N LYS A 234 -21.79 -52.67 24.83
CA LYS A 234 -20.52 -53.40 24.75
C LYS A 234 -20.60 -54.62 25.67
N GLU A 235 -20.06 -55.77 25.25
CA GLU A 235 -19.34 -56.81 26.03
C GLU A 235 -19.02 -58.06 25.16
N PRO A 236 -18.16 -59.05 25.55
CA PRO A 236 -16.71 -59.02 25.29
C PRO A 236 -16.11 -60.36 24.73
N GLU A 237 -14.76 -60.40 24.62
CA GLU A 237 -13.82 -61.55 24.61
C GLU A 237 -13.79 -62.62 23.49
N LYS A 238 -12.61 -62.77 22.84
CA LYS A 238 -11.62 -63.84 23.18
C LYS A 238 -10.24 -63.68 22.48
N THR A 239 -9.20 -63.62 23.32
CA THR A 239 -7.84 -64.23 23.26
C THR A 239 -6.97 -64.13 21.99
N ALA A 240 -5.83 -63.42 22.03
CA ALA A 240 -4.44 -63.90 22.31
C ALA A 240 -3.83 -64.70 21.13
N GLU A 241 -2.71 -64.30 20.49
CA GLU A 241 -1.36 -64.32 21.06
C GLU A 241 -0.41 -63.21 20.54
N THR A 242 0.40 -62.73 21.48
CA THR A 242 1.60 -61.90 21.38
C THR A 242 2.77 -62.55 20.63
N LYS A 243 3.57 -61.73 19.92
CA LYS A 243 5.03 -61.72 20.11
C LYS A 243 5.63 -60.33 19.81
N LYS A 244 6.54 -59.96 20.70
CA LYS A 244 7.15 -58.66 20.98
C LYS A 244 8.03 -58.10 19.85
N GLU A 245 8.01 -56.77 19.75
CA GLU A 245 9.08 -55.89 19.23
C GLU A 245 10.39 -56.08 20.03
N PRO A 246 11.59 -55.70 19.51
CA PRO A 246 11.93 -54.28 19.60
C PRO A 246 12.82 -53.69 18.48
N ALA A 247 12.64 -52.37 18.30
CA ALA A 247 13.67 -51.33 18.15
C ALA A 247 14.41 -51.12 16.81
N LYS A 248 14.08 -49.95 16.22
CA LYS A 248 14.83 -49.18 15.22
C LYS A 248 16.30 -48.96 15.58
N LYS A 249 17.21 -49.13 14.61
CA LYS A 249 18.47 -48.36 14.49
C LYS A 249 18.82 -48.04 13.03
N SER A 250 18.83 -46.73 12.76
CA SER A 250 19.75 -45.97 11.89
C SER A 250 19.99 -46.40 10.43
N VAL A 251 19.17 -45.85 9.54
CA VAL A 251 19.53 -45.56 8.13
C VAL A 251 20.49 -44.37 8.12
N LYS A 252 21.80 -44.59 8.31
CA LYS A 252 22.82 -43.54 8.07
C LYS A 252 24.24 -44.05 7.75
N GLU A 253 24.43 -45.35 7.54
CA GLU A 253 25.77 -45.93 7.39
C GLU A 253 26.06 -46.64 6.04
N LYS A 254 25.10 -46.68 5.10
CA LYS A 254 25.28 -47.42 3.83
C LYS A 254 25.65 -46.61 2.58
N GLU A 255 25.63 -45.28 2.59
CA GLU A 255 26.04 -44.49 1.39
C GLU A 255 27.32 -43.65 1.55
N LYS A 256 27.89 -43.54 2.75
CA LYS A 256 29.26 -43.02 2.92
C LYS A 256 30.33 -43.97 2.35
N LYS A 257 30.00 -45.23 2.09
CA LYS A 257 30.91 -46.24 1.49
C LYS A 257 30.98 -46.16 -0.05
N THR A 258 29.97 -45.61 -0.71
CA THR A 258 29.92 -45.55 -2.19
C THR A 258 30.68 -44.36 -2.76
N LYS A 259 30.72 -43.21 -2.07
CA LYS A 259 31.47 -42.02 -2.52
C LYS A 259 32.98 -42.12 -2.31
N LYS A 260 33.46 -42.89 -1.32
CA LYS A 260 34.91 -43.06 -1.05
C LYS A 260 35.62 -43.98 -2.07
N SER A 261 34.86 -44.83 -2.77
CA SER A 261 35.36 -45.72 -3.83
C SER A 261 35.44 -45.05 -5.21
N LEU A 262 34.57 -44.08 -5.48
CA LEU A 262 34.59 -43.30 -6.73
C LEU A 262 35.67 -42.21 -6.72
N LEU A 263 35.91 -41.57 -5.57
CA LEU A 263 36.97 -40.55 -5.43
C LEU A 263 38.39 -41.11 -5.51
N SER A 264 38.61 -42.38 -5.16
CA SER A 264 39.94 -43.02 -5.30
C SER A 264 40.25 -43.49 -6.73
N ARG A 265 39.24 -43.56 -7.62
CA ARG A 265 39.42 -43.89 -9.04
C ARG A 265 39.64 -42.68 -9.94
N ILE A 266 39.26 -41.48 -9.51
CA ILE A 266 39.42 -40.24 -10.29
C ILE A 266 40.80 -39.58 -10.05
N LEU A 267 41.49 -39.92 -8.97
CA LEU A 267 42.81 -39.36 -8.61
C LEU A 267 44.02 -40.21 -9.04
N LYS A 268 43.84 -41.21 -9.91
CA LYS A 268 44.92 -42.10 -10.38
C LYS A 268 45.02 -42.24 -11.91
N ASN A 269 44.33 -41.41 -12.69
CA ASN A 269 44.50 -41.27 -14.13
C ASN A 269 44.68 -39.81 -14.50
#